data_AF-A0A926PU17-F1
#
_entry.id   AF-A0A926PU17-F1
#
_cell.length_a   1.000
_cell.length_b   1.000
_cell.length_c   1.000
_cell.angle_alpha   90.00
_cell.angle_beta   90.00
_cell.angle_gamma   90.00
#
_symmetry.space_group_name_H-M   'P 1'
#
loop_
_entity.id
_entity.type
_entity.pdbx_description
1 polymer ?
#
loop_
_entity_poly.entity_id
_entity_poly.type
_entity_poly.pdbx_seq_one_letter_code
_entity_poly.pdbx_strand_id
1 'polypeptide(L)'
;MKRFLLPVFLPFLLSQSIATAQTAPQAPAPPDVPSVPQGQPVIGNQPPVIPLQGTDQIQLRLVNCRAINCLLSRLFLPASSRLNQLSLELDNPSATPVQILSSAVSVRGEFNLYPLTSNALSLPQEPITLPAQQITTIPLTINRSVIPPDRYIGKIYLVQANQSNRLVLPVNMSVRSSPLMPLLVLLLGIVLGQLFKYMQEQGGPQSKARKKVYQLEEDIRDAHPGDRKILLPMIRDVRKRVYRQQLEVVDTQITLIQSRLAVLNQLRSIENGLYEKQKQNDLIDEETFGQIQTARDLIARGQDDAATTAVSEILQSISATRRGGAADDSDSTAAALHNVAVNLDKSARNAIVEAEKIEPPTRSEQLQQFLVSLSGFSDQARAEATFWFVRPLLYLVLLTGLTLTGLNTLYIEKGDAFGARPMSDYLALLLWGLSADVASRSLSNLQGQRQ
;
A
#
# COMPACT_ATOMS: atom_id res chain seq x y z
N MET A 1 -31.30 -10.35 -29.67
CA MET A 1 -30.90 -9.19 -30.49
C MET A 1 -29.39 -9.19 -30.67
N LYS A 2 -28.93 -9.28 -31.94
CA LYS A 2 -27.63 -8.90 -32.57
C LYS A 2 -26.38 -8.89 -31.64
N ARG A 3 -25.35 -9.74 -31.75
CA ARG A 3 -24.49 -10.19 -32.88
C ARG A 3 -23.92 -9.07 -33.78
N PHE A 4 -22.62 -8.82 -33.60
CA PHE A 4 -21.56 -8.52 -34.60
C PHE A 4 -20.23 -8.90 -33.87
N LEU A 5 -19.43 -9.93 -34.22
CA LEU A 5 -18.64 -10.21 -35.43
C LEU A 5 -17.77 -8.99 -35.82
N LEU A 6 -16.45 -9.06 -35.98
CA LEU A 6 -15.69 -10.05 -36.77
C LEU A 6 -14.17 -10.06 -36.39
N PRO A 7 -13.42 -11.13 -36.72
CA PRO A 7 -12.03 -11.43 -36.34
C PRO A 7 -11.00 -11.28 -37.48
N VAL A 8 -9.71 -11.17 -37.16
CA VAL A 8 -8.54 -11.48 -38.03
C VAL A 8 -7.31 -11.57 -37.09
N PHE A 9 -6.35 -12.50 -37.09
CA PHE A 9 -5.63 -13.24 -38.11
C PHE A 9 -5.00 -14.52 -37.51
N LEU A 10 -5.02 -15.61 -38.27
CA LEU A 10 -4.07 -16.75 -38.30
C LEU A 10 -3.94 -17.08 -39.82
N PRO A 11 -2.93 -17.80 -40.37
CA PRO A 11 -1.69 -18.37 -39.85
C PRO A 11 -0.47 -18.04 -40.77
N PHE A 12 0.55 -18.91 -40.82
CA PHE A 12 1.74 -18.97 -41.70
C PHE A 12 3.03 -18.33 -41.16
N LEU A 13 3.95 -19.20 -40.71
CA LEU A 13 5.22 -19.45 -41.39
C LEU A 13 5.93 -20.67 -40.76
N LEU A 14 5.61 -21.85 -41.29
CA LEU A 14 6.53 -22.98 -41.36
C LEU A 14 7.43 -22.74 -42.58
N SER A 15 8.71 -22.42 -42.36
CA SER A 15 9.77 -22.63 -43.34
C SER A 15 11.12 -22.67 -42.62
N GLN A 16 11.42 -23.78 -41.96
CA GLN A 16 12.81 -24.11 -41.63
C GLN A 16 13.43 -24.72 -42.88
N SER A 17 14.16 -23.90 -43.62
CA SER A 17 15.07 -24.36 -44.67
C SER A 17 16.27 -25.00 -43.98
N ILE A 18 16.34 -26.32 -44.01
CA ILE A 18 17.57 -27.06 -43.73
C ILE A 18 18.48 -26.81 -44.92
N ALA A 19 19.50 -25.96 -44.75
CA ALA A 19 20.61 -25.90 -45.68
C ALA A 19 21.50 -27.13 -45.43
N THR A 20 21.22 -28.21 -46.16
CA THR A 20 22.18 -29.29 -46.37
C THR A 20 23.28 -28.76 -47.29
N ALA A 21 24.47 -28.52 -46.73
CA ALA A 21 25.66 -28.32 -47.53
C ALA A 21 25.97 -29.62 -48.28
N GLN A 22 25.68 -29.66 -49.59
CA GLN A 22 26.15 -30.69 -50.49
C GLN A 22 27.64 -30.46 -50.76
N THR A 23 28.49 -31.35 -50.24
CA THR A 23 29.88 -31.49 -50.65
C THR A 23 29.92 -32.08 -52.06
N ALA A 24 30.47 -31.32 -53.02
CA ALA A 24 30.83 -31.84 -54.32
C ALA A 24 31.99 -32.85 -54.18
N PRO A 25 32.07 -33.91 -55.00
CA PRO A 25 33.19 -34.85 -54.98
C PRO A 25 34.48 -34.17 -55.44
N GLN A 26 35.51 -34.20 -54.59
CA GLN A 26 36.87 -33.84 -54.98
C GLN A 26 37.41 -34.85 -56.00
N ALA A 27 37.90 -34.35 -57.14
CA ALA A 27 38.71 -35.11 -58.06
C ALA A 27 40.10 -35.43 -57.44
N PRO A 28 40.72 -36.57 -57.78
CA PRO A 28 41.96 -37.01 -57.16
C PRO A 28 43.16 -36.13 -57.53
N ALA A 29 44.06 -35.95 -56.56
CA ALA A 29 45.28 -35.17 -56.66
C ALA A 29 46.30 -35.78 -57.64
N PRO A 30 47.06 -34.96 -58.39
CA PRO A 30 48.31 -35.38 -59.01
C PRO A 30 49.49 -35.37 -58.00
N PRO A 31 50.51 -36.22 -58.22
CA PRO A 31 51.50 -36.60 -57.21
C PRO A 31 52.59 -35.55 -56.91
N ASP A 32 53.16 -35.73 -55.72
CA ASP A 32 54.13 -34.90 -55.02
C ASP A 32 55.34 -34.42 -55.84
N VAL A 33 55.64 -33.13 -55.70
CA VAL A 33 56.97 -32.56 -55.99
C VAL A 33 57.56 -32.08 -54.66
N PRO A 34 58.75 -32.56 -54.24
CA PRO A 34 59.33 -32.22 -52.95
C PRO A 34 59.92 -30.80 -52.99
N SER A 35 59.26 -29.84 -52.33
CA SER A 35 59.82 -28.51 -52.08
C SER A 35 60.37 -28.39 -50.65
N VAL A 36 61.69 -28.31 -50.59
CA VAL A 36 62.61 -27.74 -49.57
C VAL A 36 61.93 -27.06 -48.35
N PRO A 37 62.35 -27.38 -47.10
CA PRO A 37 61.80 -26.74 -45.91
C PRO A 37 62.24 -25.26 -45.85
N GLN A 38 61.33 -24.35 -46.17
CA GLN A 38 61.47 -22.95 -45.78
C GLN A 38 61.11 -22.81 -44.31
N GLY A 39 62.04 -22.24 -43.55
CA GLY A 39 61.97 -22.09 -42.10
C GLY A 39 60.66 -21.48 -41.62
N GLN A 40 60.07 -22.12 -40.62
CA GLN A 40 59.02 -21.54 -39.79
C GLN A 40 59.55 -20.22 -39.20
N PRO A 41 58.80 -19.10 -39.27
CA PRO A 41 59.16 -17.93 -38.50
C PRO A 41 59.08 -18.32 -37.02
N VAL A 42 60.19 -18.16 -36.32
CA VAL A 42 60.29 -18.33 -34.86
C VAL A 42 59.23 -17.42 -34.24
N ILE A 43 58.17 -18.02 -33.69
CA ILE A 43 57.19 -17.34 -32.86
C ILE A 43 57.96 -16.86 -31.63
N GLY A 44 58.29 -15.57 -31.60
CA GLY A 44 59.03 -14.98 -30.50
C GLY A 44 58.27 -15.15 -29.20
N ASN A 45 58.89 -15.80 -28.21
CA ASN A 45 58.42 -15.91 -26.83
C ASN A 45 58.49 -14.54 -26.13
N GLN A 46 57.73 -13.55 -26.60
CA GLN A 46 57.52 -12.32 -25.85
C GLN A 46 56.59 -12.61 -24.68
N PRO A 47 56.92 -12.17 -23.44
CA PRO A 47 56.02 -12.35 -22.31
C PRO A 47 54.69 -11.65 -22.58
N PRO A 48 53.55 -12.26 -22.18
CA PRO A 48 52.23 -11.70 -22.44
C PRO A 48 52.02 -10.41 -21.64
N VAL A 49 51.27 -9.47 -22.20
CA VAL A 49 50.77 -8.27 -21.48
C VAL A 49 49.93 -8.72 -20.28
N ILE A 50 50.17 -8.11 -19.12
CA ILE A 50 49.54 -8.49 -17.85
C ILE A 50 48.54 -7.40 -17.43
N PRO A 51 47.26 -7.73 -17.20
CA PRO A 51 46.32 -6.77 -16.62
C PRO A 51 46.62 -6.57 -15.13
N LEU A 52 46.59 -5.32 -14.66
CA LEU A 52 46.74 -4.99 -13.24
C LEU A 52 45.45 -5.26 -12.45
N GLN A 53 45.55 -5.22 -11.10
CA GLN A 53 44.40 -5.41 -10.22
C GLN A 53 43.27 -4.43 -10.55
N GLY A 54 42.06 -4.96 -10.73
CA GLY A 54 40.88 -4.19 -11.14
C GLY A 54 40.65 -4.18 -12.65
N THR A 55 41.66 -4.54 -13.45
CA THR A 55 41.55 -4.79 -14.90
C THR A 55 41.50 -6.30 -15.20
N ASP A 56 42.07 -7.13 -14.32
CA ASP A 56 42.04 -8.58 -14.35
C ASP A 56 40.61 -9.15 -14.27
N GLN A 57 39.73 -8.53 -13.47
CA GLN A 57 38.30 -8.80 -13.43
C GLN A 57 37.49 -7.51 -13.33
N ILE A 58 36.80 -7.15 -14.40
CA ILE A 58 36.01 -5.92 -14.44
C ILE A 58 34.67 -6.17 -13.75
N GLN A 59 34.52 -5.61 -12.54
CA GLN A 59 33.27 -5.66 -11.77
C GLN A 59 32.64 -4.27 -11.67
N LEU A 60 31.44 -4.11 -12.24
CA LEU A 60 30.76 -2.81 -12.29
C LEU A 60 29.33 -2.93 -11.75
N ARG A 61 28.89 -1.93 -10.99
CA ARG A 61 27.51 -1.81 -10.48
C ARG A 61 26.93 -0.47 -10.87
N LEU A 62 26.29 -0.39 -12.02
CA LEU A 62 25.88 0.86 -12.64
C LEU A 62 24.39 1.14 -12.42
N VAL A 63 24.03 2.43 -12.44
CA VAL A 63 22.65 2.89 -12.49
C VAL A 63 22.38 3.63 -13.80
N ASN A 64 21.30 3.26 -14.48
CA ASN A 64 20.77 4.02 -15.58
C ASN A 64 19.96 5.20 -15.01
N CYS A 65 20.38 6.43 -15.29
CA CYS A 65 19.69 7.63 -14.83
C CYS A 65 19.65 8.70 -15.92
N ARG A 66 18.55 9.46 -15.96
CA ARG A 66 18.35 10.63 -16.83
C ARG A 66 17.78 11.79 -16.01
N ALA A 67 18.30 13.00 -16.19
CA ALA A 67 17.84 14.23 -15.53
C ALA A 67 17.64 14.09 -14.00
N ILE A 68 16.43 14.31 -13.49
CA ILE A 68 16.06 14.29 -12.06
C ILE A 68 16.45 12.96 -11.39
N ASN A 69 16.40 11.84 -12.13
CA ASN A 69 16.79 10.54 -11.61
C ASN A 69 18.27 10.47 -11.23
N CYS A 70 19.13 11.27 -11.86
CA CYS A 70 20.55 11.33 -11.51
C CYS A 70 20.82 12.11 -10.22
N LEU A 71 19.92 13.01 -9.81
CA LEU A 71 20.02 13.69 -8.53
C LEU A 71 19.68 12.73 -7.38
N LEU A 72 18.60 11.96 -7.53
CA LEU A 72 18.23 10.93 -6.55
C LEU A 72 19.29 9.83 -6.46
N SER A 73 19.89 9.41 -7.58
CA SER A 73 20.97 8.44 -7.54
C SER A 73 22.26 8.98 -6.90
N ARG A 74 22.50 10.30 -6.94
CA ARG A 74 23.60 10.92 -6.16
C ARG A 74 23.37 10.84 -4.66
N LEU A 75 22.11 10.94 -4.23
CA LEU A 75 21.74 10.91 -2.83
C LEU A 75 21.81 9.49 -2.24
N PHE A 76 21.32 8.50 -2.98
CA PHE A 76 21.15 7.13 -2.46
C PHE A 76 22.24 6.14 -2.87
N LEU A 77 23.01 6.40 -3.94
CA LEU A 77 23.99 5.45 -4.49
C LEU A 77 25.41 6.03 -4.52
N PRO A 78 26.44 5.17 -4.36
CA PRO A 78 27.83 5.61 -4.41
C PRO A 78 28.21 6.15 -5.79
N ALA A 79 29.25 6.98 -5.84
CA ALA A 79 29.74 7.59 -7.09
C ALA A 79 30.18 6.56 -8.14
N SER A 80 30.69 5.40 -7.72
CA SER A 80 31.08 4.27 -8.58
C SER A 80 29.93 3.74 -9.43
N SER A 81 28.68 3.89 -8.98
CA SER A 81 27.51 3.49 -9.77
C SER A 81 27.20 4.39 -10.96
N ARG A 82 27.88 5.53 -11.02
CA ARG A 82 27.64 6.58 -12.02
C ARG A 82 28.82 6.80 -12.96
N LEU A 83 29.73 5.84 -13.04
CA LEU A 83 30.88 5.88 -13.95
C LEU A 83 30.44 5.80 -15.42
N ASN A 84 30.96 6.69 -16.26
CA ASN A 84 30.82 6.65 -17.73
C ASN A 84 32.10 6.15 -18.42
N GLN A 85 33.17 5.98 -17.66
CA GLN A 85 34.47 5.58 -18.17
C GLN A 85 35.19 4.79 -17.07
N LEU A 86 35.88 3.73 -17.47
CA LEU A 86 36.77 2.95 -16.63
C LEU A 86 38.16 2.93 -17.28
N SER A 87 39.20 3.16 -16.49
CA SER A 87 40.58 3.07 -16.94
C SER A 87 41.07 1.63 -16.79
N LEU A 88 41.38 0.98 -17.90
CA LEU A 88 41.99 -0.36 -17.91
C LEU A 88 43.51 -0.19 -17.86
N GLU A 89 44.17 -0.75 -16.86
CA GLU A 89 45.61 -0.62 -16.69
C GLU A 89 46.29 -1.94 -17.07
N LEU A 90 47.18 -1.86 -18.07
CA LEU A 90 47.92 -2.99 -18.60
C LEU A 90 49.41 -2.76 -18.42
N ASP A 91 50.10 -3.74 -17.87
CA ASP A 91 51.55 -3.77 -17.77
C ASP A 91 52.14 -4.54 -18.96
N ASN A 92 53.08 -3.90 -19.66
CA ASN A 92 53.90 -4.55 -20.66
C ASN A 92 55.27 -4.88 -20.05
N PRO A 93 55.47 -6.08 -19.49
CA PRO A 93 56.74 -6.47 -18.89
C PRO A 93 57.82 -6.76 -19.95
N SER A 94 57.47 -6.76 -21.23
CA SER A 94 58.43 -7.09 -22.30
C SER A 94 59.40 -5.94 -22.57
N ALA A 95 60.59 -6.30 -23.06
CA ALA A 95 61.63 -5.34 -23.44
C ALA A 95 61.33 -4.59 -24.75
N THR A 96 60.21 -4.89 -25.41
CA THR A 96 59.82 -4.31 -26.70
C THR A 96 58.40 -3.73 -26.63
N PRO A 97 58.08 -2.67 -27.38
CA PRO A 97 56.73 -2.17 -27.45
C PRO A 97 55.78 -3.21 -28.07
N VAL A 98 54.60 -3.37 -27.49
CA VAL A 98 53.53 -4.28 -27.96
C VAL A 98 52.39 -3.45 -28.52
N GLN A 99 51.84 -3.81 -29.68
CA GLN A 99 50.68 -3.12 -30.25
C GLN A 99 49.42 -3.97 -30.06
N ILE A 100 48.34 -3.33 -29.61
CA ILE A 100 46.99 -3.90 -29.65
C ILE A 100 46.36 -3.49 -30.98
N LEU A 101 46.10 -4.46 -31.86
CA LEU A 101 45.60 -4.23 -33.21
C LEU A 101 44.08 -4.00 -33.26
N SER A 102 43.35 -4.73 -32.42
CA SER A 102 41.90 -4.62 -32.36
C SER A 102 41.36 -5.05 -31.00
N SER A 103 40.21 -4.48 -30.65
CA SER A 103 39.44 -4.84 -29.47
C SER A 103 38.05 -5.30 -29.89
N ALA A 104 37.56 -6.38 -29.28
CA ALA A 104 36.18 -6.82 -29.45
C ALA A 104 35.52 -6.99 -28.08
N VAL A 105 34.28 -6.53 -27.97
CA VAL A 105 33.48 -6.64 -26.75
C VAL A 105 32.37 -7.66 -27.00
N SER A 106 32.31 -8.73 -26.20
CA SER A 106 31.23 -9.70 -26.23
C SER A 106 30.65 -9.85 -24.84
N VAL A 107 29.58 -9.10 -24.59
CA VAL A 107 28.90 -9.06 -23.29
C VAL A 107 27.40 -9.19 -23.52
N ARG A 108 26.73 -10.02 -22.72
CA ARG A 108 25.30 -10.31 -22.84
C ARG A 108 24.60 -10.30 -21.48
N GLY A 109 23.36 -9.84 -21.47
CA GLY A 109 22.47 -9.91 -20.31
C GLY A 109 22.17 -11.37 -19.91
N GLU A 110 22.19 -11.64 -18.62
CA GLU A 110 21.91 -12.94 -18.01
C GLU A 110 20.40 -13.26 -18.09
N PHE A 111 19.53 -12.26 -17.89
CA PHE A 111 18.09 -12.47 -17.85
C PHE A 111 17.40 -12.20 -19.19
N ASN A 112 17.73 -11.09 -19.86
CA ASN A 112 17.06 -10.68 -21.10
C ASN A 112 17.81 -11.10 -22.37
N LEU A 113 19.00 -11.71 -22.23
CA LEU A 113 19.89 -12.10 -23.33
C LEU A 113 20.30 -10.95 -24.27
N TYR A 114 20.13 -9.71 -23.85
CA TYR A 114 20.43 -8.53 -24.63
C TYR A 114 21.94 -8.38 -24.83
N PRO A 115 22.45 -8.37 -26.07
CA PRO A 115 23.86 -8.15 -26.33
C PRO A 115 24.21 -6.67 -26.17
N LEU A 116 25.34 -6.36 -25.54
CA LEU A 116 25.87 -5.01 -25.52
C LEU A 116 26.58 -4.72 -26.83
N THR A 117 26.19 -3.61 -27.47
CA THR A 117 26.80 -3.13 -28.71
C THR A 117 27.94 -2.15 -28.44
N SER A 118 28.71 -1.80 -29.47
CA SER A 118 29.76 -0.78 -29.40
C SER A 118 29.25 0.59 -28.95
N ASN A 119 27.96 0.88 -29.11
CA ASN A 119 27.36 2.13 -28.63
C ASN A 119 27.18 2.15 -27.10
N ALA A 120 27.10 0.98 -26.47
CA ALA A 120 26.94 0.81 -25.03
C ALA A 120 28.29 0.71 -24.32
N LEU A 121 29.21 -0.08 -24.90
CA LEU A 121 30.54 -0.34 -24.35
C LEU A 121 31.56 -0.33 -25.48
N SER A 122 32.48 0.62 -25.45
CA SER A 122 33.51 0.78 -26.49
C SER A 122 34.90 0.96 -25.91
N LEU A 123 35.88 0.43 -26.64
CA LEU A 123 37.30 0.72 -26.50
C LEU A 123 37.76 1.54 -27.72
N PRO A 124 38.94 2.19 -27.65
CA PRO A 124 39.52 2.86 -28.81
C PRO A 124 39.68 1.86 -29.97
N GLN A 125 39.26 2.26 -31.16
CA GLN A 125 39.32 1.41 -32.37
C GLN A 125 40.68 1.49 -33.07
N GLU A 126 41.50 2.47 -32.70
CA GLU A 126 42.84 2.66 -33.27
C GLU A 126 43.85 1.73 -32.60
N PRO A 127 44.92 1.32 -33.31
CA PRO A 127 45.99 0.54 -32.71
C PRO A 127 46.63 1.27 -31.54
N ILE A 128 46.65 0.61 -30.37
CA ILE A 128 47.24 1.18 -29.15
C ILE A 128 48.63 0.59 -28.99
N THR A 129 49.64 1.45 -28.84
CA THR A 129 51.02 1.02 -28.56
C THR A 129 51.27 1.05 -27.05
N LEU A 130 51.61 -0.10 -26.49
CA LEU A 130 52.06 -0.29 -25.11
C LEU A 130 53.59 -0.18 -25.09
N PRO A 131 54.18 0.87 -24.51
CA PRO A 131 55.64 1.00 -24.42
C PRO A 131 56.26 -0.17 -23.63
N ALA A 132 57.53 -0.46 -23.87
CA ALA A 132 58.26 -1.50 -23.15
C ALA A 132 58.41 -1.14 -21.67
N GLN A 133 58.23 -2.11 -20.77
CA GLN A 133 58.41 -1.97 -19.31
C GLN A 133 57.61 -0.82 -18.69
N GLN A 134 56.41 -0.56 -19.21
CA GLN A 134 55.55 0.52 -18.74
C GLN A 134 54.10 0.08 -18.61
N ILE A 135 53.42 0.66 -17.63
CA ILE A 135 51.99 0.55 -17.42
C ILE A 135 51.30 1.57 -18.32
N THR A 136 50.35 1.11 -19.13
CA THR A 136 49.54 1.95 -20.02
C THR A 136 48.07 1.86 -19.64
N THR A 137 47.39 3.00 -19.71
CA THR A 137 45.95 3.09 -19.43
C THR A 137 45.14 3.13 -20.73
N ILE A 138 44.15 2.26 -20.85
CA ILE A 138 43.20 2.20 -21.97
C ILE A 138 41.80 2.59 -21.46
N PRO A 139 41.16 3.63 -22.03
CA PRO A 139 39.84 4.04 -21.58
C PRO A 139 38.73 3.13 -22.13
N LEU A 140 37.97 2.50 -21.23
CA LEU A 140 36.72 1.81 -21.55
C LEU A 140 35.56 2.79 -21.39
N THR A 141 34.93 3.16 -22.50
CA THR A 141 33.79 4.10 -22.52
C THR A 141 32.48 3.35 -22.30
N ILE A 142 31.67 3.83 -21.36
CA ILE A 142 30.44 3.19 -20.90
C ILE A 142 29.27 4.18 -21.07
N ASN A 143 28.39 3.90 -22.02
CA ASN A 143 27.17 4.67 -22.20
C ASN A 143 25.99 4.03 -21.45
N ARG A 144 25.85 4.38 -20.17
CA ARG A 144 24.82 3.82 -19.28
C ARG A 144 23.38 4.10 -19.74
N SER A 145 23.15 5.16 -20.50
CA SER A 145 21.81 5.61 -20.90
C SER A 145 21.14 4.69 -21.92
N VAL A 146 21.93 3.87 -22.63
CA VAL A 146 21.48 2.92 -23.65
C VAL A 146 21.52 1.47 -23.15
N ILE A 147 22.04 1.23 -21.95
CA ILE A 147 22.11 -0.11 -21.36
C ILE A 147 20.84 -0.37 -20.55
N PRO A 148 20.02 -1.37 -20.92
CA PRO A 148 18.85 -1.71 -20.13
C PRO A 148 19.26 -2.35 -18.78
N PRO A 149 18.37 -2.35 -17.78
CA PRO A 149 18.66 -3.02 -16.52
C PRO A 149 18.79 -4.54 -16.73
N ASP A 150 19.94 -5.10 -16.35
CA ASP A 150 20.24 -6.53 -16.32
C ASP A 150 21.57 -6.77 -15.59
N ARG A 151 21.89 -8.04 -15.33
CA ARG A 151 23.24 -8.49 -15.04
C ARG A 151 23.89 -8.96 -16.33
N TYR A 152 25.01 -8.35 -16.68
CA TYR A 152 25.76 -8.56 -17.90
C TYR A 152 27.04 -9.35 -17.60
N ILE A 153 27.22 -10.45 -18.31
CA ILE A 153 28.40 -11.31 -18.18
C ILE A 153 29.02 -11.49 -19.56
N GLY A 154 30.35 -11.37 -19.63
CA GLY A 154 31.04 -11.47 -20.90
C GLY A 154 32.54 -11.30 -20.80
N LYS A 155 33.15 -11.04 -21.95
CA LYS A 155 34.60 -10.91 -22.10
C LYS A 155 34.93 -9.80 -23.10
N ILE A 156 35.99 -9.05 -22.80
CA ILE A 156 36.66 -8.15 -23.74
C ILE A 156 37.87 -8.89 -24.28
N TYR A 157 38.03 -8.88 -25.60
CA TYR A 157 39.14 -9.50 -26.31
C TYR A 157 40.05 -8.42 -26.87
N LEU A 158 41.33 -8.50 -26.56
CA LEU A 158 42.37 -7.62 -27.10
C LEU A 158 43.33 -8.47 -27.94
N VAL A 159 43.45 -8.14 -29.22
CA VAL A 159 44.33 -8.84 -30.15
C VAL A 159 45.67 -8.13 -30.19
N GLN A 160 46.73 -8.84 -29.84
CA GLN A 160 48.10 -8.32 -29.82
C GLN A 160 48.79 -8.58 -31.16
N ALA A 161 49.61 -7.63 -31.61
CA ALA A 161 50.46 -7.81 -32.77
C ALA A 161 51.51 -8.89 -32.50
N ASN A 162 51.80 -9.71 -33.51
CA ASN A 162 52.83 -10.76 -33.46
C ASN A 162 52.61 -11.85 -32.39
N GLN A 163 51.41 -11.94 -31.80
CA GLN A 163 51.01 -13.03 -30.90
C GLN A 163 49.73 -13.70 -31.39
N SER A 164 49.68 -15.03 -31.31
CA SER A 164 48.48 -15.80 -31.64
C SER A 164 47.44 -15.79 -30.52
N ASN A 165 47.88 -15.53 -29.28
CA ASN A 165 47.00 -15.53 -28.11
C ASN A 165 46.34 -14.16 -27.92
N ARG A 166 45.05 -14.16 -27.54
CA ARG A 166 44.27 -12.95 -27.28
C ARG A 166 44.27 -12.69 -25.78
N LEU A 167 44.47 -11.44 -25.37
CA LEU A 167 44.25 -11.07 -23.97
C LEU A 167 42.74 -11.01 -23.73
N VAL A 168 42.27 -11.74 -22.72
CA VAL A 168 40.85 -11.89 -22.41
C VAL A 168 40.58 -11.28 -21.03
N LEU A 169 39.75 -10.23 -20.99
CA LEU A 169 39.36 -9.57 -19.74
C LEU A 169 37.89 -9.94 -19.43
N PRO A 170 37.61 -10.71 -18.36
CA PRO A 170 36.24 -11.02 -17.97
C PRO A 170 35.51 -9.76 -17.46
N VAL A 171 34.25 -9.63 -17.87
CA VAL A 171 33.37 -8.52 -17.49
C VAL A 171 32.16 -9.07 -16.76
N ASN A 172 31.91 -8.53 -15.57
CA ASN A 172 30.69 -8.74 -14.79
C ASN A 172 30.13 -7.38 -14.39
N MET A 173 29.02 -7.00 -15.02
CA MET A 173 28.42 -5.68 -14.83
C MET A 173 26.95 -5.82 -14.48
N SER A 174 26.53 -5.24 -13.37
CA SER A 174 25.13 -5.13 -13.01
C SER A 174 24.64 -3.72 -13.35
N VAL A 175 23.49 -3.62 -14.00
CA VAL A 175 22.86 -2.35 -14.34
C VAL A 175 21.46 -2.34 -13.76
N ARG A 176 21.17 -1.35 -12.92
CA ARG A 176 19.85 -1.17 -12.31
C ARG A 176 19.11 0.04 -12.88
N SER A 177 17.78 0.01 -12.78
CA SER A 177 16.93 1.15 -13.11
C SER A 177 17.13 2.31 -12.12
N SER A 178 16.71 3.51 -12.51
CA SER A 178 16.71 4.69 -11.63
C SER A 178 15.90 4.49 -10.34
N PRO A 179 16.25 5.17 -9.23
CA PRO A 179 15.60 5.00 -7.92
C PRO A 179 14.19 5.62 -7.81
N LEU A 180 13.79 6.52 -8.72
CA LEU A 180 12.51 7.22 -8.64
C LEU A 180 11.29 6.27 -8.74
N MET A 181 11.29 5.35 -9.72
CA MET A 181 10.20 4.40 -9.90
C MET A 181 10.06 3.45 -8.69
N PRO A 182 11.14 2.83 -8.19
CA PRO A 182 11.13 2.11 -6.93
C PRO A 182 10.51 2.90 -5.78
N LEU A 183 10.91 4.16 -5.60
CA LEU A 183 10.42 5.03 -4.54
C LEU A 183 8.91 5.30 -4.64
N LEU A 184 8.41 5.57 -5.86
CA LEU A 184 6.99 5.79 -6.09
C LEU A 184 6.14 4.54 -5.83
N VAL A 185 6.61 3.38 -6.29
CA VAL A 185 5.90 2.10 -6.08
C VAL A 185 5.87 1.73 -4.60
N LEU A 186 6.97 1.97 -3.89
CA LEU A 186 7.07 1.72 -2.45
C LEU A 186 6.12 2.64 -1.67
N LEU A 187 6.12 3.94 -1.97
CA LEU A 187 5.18 4.90 -1.38
C LEU A 187 3.73 4.49 -1.64
N LEU A 188 3.40 4.10 -2.87
CA LEU A 188 2.08 3.59 -3.23
C LEU A 188 1.70 2.36 -2.39
N GLY A 189 2.61 1.39 -2.22
CA GLY A 189 2.39 0.21 -1.38
C GLY A 189 2.07 0.57 0.07
N ILE A 190 2.80 1.52 0.67
CA ILE A 190 2.56 2.01 2.03
C ILE A 190 1.18 2.68 2.13
N VAL A 191 0.86 3.59 1.19
CA VAL A 191 -0.44 4.29 1.17
C VAL A 191 -1.60 3.31 1.00
N LEU A 192 -1.45 2.30 0.16
CA LEU A 192 -2.46 1.24 -0.02
C LEU A 192 -2.65 0.43 1.27
N GLY A 193 -1.57 0.05 1.95
CA GLY A 193 -1.65 -0.64 3.25
C GLY A 193 -2.43 0.19 4.29
N GLN A 194 -2.21 1.50 4.30
CA GLN A 194 -2.91 2.41 5.20
C GLN A 194 -4.38 2.66 4.80
N LEU A 195 -4.68 2.76 3.51
CA LEU A 195 -6.08 2.85 3.05
C LEU A 195 -6.86 1.60 3.44
N PHE A 196 -6.23 0.43 3.30
CA PHE A 196 -6.81 -0.83 3.73
C PHE A 196 -7.06 -0.85 5.25
N LYS A 197 -6.12 -0.31 6.05
CA LYS A 197 -6.31 -0.07 7.49
C LYS A 197 -7.55 0.77 7.77
N TYR A 198 -7.61 1.94 7.15
CA TYR A 198 -8.70 2.89 7.36
C TYR A 198 -10.04 2.26 7.02
N MET A 199 -10.10 1.49 5.92
CA MET A 199 -11.30 0.77 5.50
C MET A 199 -11.74 -0.27 6.54
N GLN A 200 -10.82 -1.04 7.12
CA GLN A 200 -11.14 -2.08 8.10
C GLN A 200 -11.52 -1.53 9.47
N GLU A 201 -10.75 -0.58 10.00
CA GLU A 201 -10.90 -0.08 11.38
C GLU A 201 -11.98 0.99 11.48
N GLN A 202 -12.11 1.89 10.50
CA GLN A 202 -12.99 3.06 10.58
C GLN A 202 -14.10 3.04 9.53
N GLY A 203 -13.76 2.79 8.26
CA GLY A 203 -14.68 2.88 7.13
C GLY A 203 -15.82 1.86 7.18
N GLY A 204 -15.52 0.61 7.53
CA GLY A 204 -16.50 -0.47 7.65
C GLY A 204 -17.56 -0.19 8.73
N PRO A 205 -17.16 -0.01 10.00
CA PRO A 205 -18.08 0.33 11.09
C PRO A 205 -18.87 1.63 10.82
N GLN A 206 -18.22 2.67 10.29
CA GLN A 206 -18.90 3.93 9.95
C GLN A 206 -19.96 3.74 8.86
N SER A 207 -19.68 2.96 7.82
CA SER A 207 -20.65 2.66 6.76
C SER A 207 -21.85 1.87 7.29
N LYS A 208 -21.61 0.86 8.14
CA LYS A 208 -22.69 0.11 8.81
C LYS A 208 -23.56 1.03 9.68
N ALA A 209 -22.94 1.90 10.47
CA ALA A 209 -23.65 2.88 11.30
C ALA A 209 -24.49 3.85 10.44
N ARG A 210 -23.94 4.36 9.34
CA ARG A 210 -24.69 5.21 8.40
C ARG A 210 -25.89 4.49 7.81
N LYS A 211 -25.75 3.22 7.42
CA LYS A 211 -26.86 2.42 6.91
C LYS A 211 -27.99 2.31 7.94
N LYS A 212 -27.66 2.00 9.20
CA LYS A 212 -28.66 1.93 10.29
C LYS A 212 -29.35 3.28 10.52
N VAL A 213 -28.61 4.40 10.49
CA VAL A 213 -29.19 5.75 10.62
C VAL A 213 -30.16 6.04 9.47
N TYR A 214 -29.83 5.68 8.23
CA TYR A 214 -30.72 5.91 7.09
C TYR A 214 -31.98 5.05 7.14
N GLN A 215 -31.87 3.78 7.56
CA GLN A 215 -33.03 2.91 7.77
C GLN A 215 -33.97 3.51 8.82
N LEU A 216 -33.42 3.94 9.96
CA LEU A 216 -34.22 4.57 11.01
C LEU A 216 -34.85 5.91 10.59
N GLU A 217 -34.16 6.69 9.74
CA GLU A 217 -34.71 7.93 9.19
C GLU A 217 -35.88 7.68 8.23
N GLU A 218 -35.85 6.56 7.50
CA GLU A 218 -36.96 6.08 6.67
C GLU A 218 -38.15 5.69 7.56
N ASP A 219 -37.93 4.88 8.60
CA ASP A 219 -38.98 4.50 9.56
C ASP A 219 -39.63 5.72 10.24
N ILE A 220 -38.84 6.74 10.60
CA ILE A 220 -39.34 7.99 11.20
C ILE A 220 -40.09 8.86 10.18
N ARG A 221 -39.76 8.76 8.89
CA ARG A 221 -40.42 9.54 7.82
C ARG A 221 -41.85 9.06 7.60
N ASP A 222 -42.07 7.76 7.73
CA ASP A 222 -43.39 7.12 7.58
C ASP A 222 -44.27 7.31 8.83
N ALA A 223 -43.68 7.75 9.95
CA ALA A 223 -44.40 8.04 11.19
C ALA A 223 -45.23 9.34 11.12
N HIS A 224 -46.17 9.48 12.07
CA HIS A 224 -47.06 10.63 12.15
C HIS A 224 -46.29 11.97 12.31
N PRO A 225 -46.73 13.10 11.70
CA PRO A 225 -45.99 14.36 11.70
C PRO A 225 -45.64 14.92 13.09
N GLY A 226 -46.46 14.66 14.11
CA GLY A 226 -46.19 15.05 15.50
C GLY A 226 -45.01 14.29 16.11
N ASP A 227 -44.99 12.97 15.93
CA ASP A 227 -43.96 12.08 16.49
C ASP A 227 -42.63 12.26 15.74
N ARG A 228 -42.71 12.53 14.43
CA ARG A 228 -41.56 12.92 13.61
C ARG A 228 -40.83 14.16 14.15
N LYS A 229 -41.55 15.18 14.64
CA LYS A 229 -40.92 16.39 15.20
C LYS A 229 -40.08 16.09 16.46
N ILE A 230 -40.46 15.06 17.21
CA ILE A 230 -39.78 14.61 18.42
C ILE A 230 -38.48 13.87 18.08
N LEU A 231 -38.51 12.95 17.11
CA LEU A 231 -37.38 12.06 16.80
C LEU A 231 -36.33 12.67 15.85
N LEU A 232 -36.73 13.61 14.98
CA LEU A 232 -35.82 14.27 14.04
C LEU A 232 -34.59 14.98 14.66
N PRO A 233 -34.69 15.72 15.78
CA PRO A 233 -33.51 16.31 16.40
C PRO A 233 -32.56 15.22 16.94
N MET A 234 -33.09 14.14 17.51
CA MET A 234 -32.30 13.04 18.09
C MET A 234 -31.47 12.32 17.01
N ILE A 235 -32.08 12.01 15.86
CA ILE A 235 -31.36 11.35 14.76
C ILE A 235 -30.32 12.27 14.09
N ARG A 236 -30.53 13.60 14.09
CA ARG A 236 -29.49 14.55 13.63
C ARG A 236 -28.27 14.52 14.53
N ASP A 237 -28.43 14.36 15.84
CA ASP A 237 -27.30 14.27 16.76
C ASP A 237 -26.55 12.95 16.63
N VAL A 238 -27.26 11.83 16.43
CA VAL A 238 -26.63 10.55 16.06
C VAL A 238 -25.84 10.68 14.75
N ARG A 239 -26.40 11.34 13.73
CA ARG A 239 -25.72 11.61 12.46
C ARG A 239 -24.41 12.38 12.68
N LYS A 240 -24.42 13.44 13.50
CA LYS A 240 -23.19 14.19 13.84
C LYS A 240 -22.16 13.29 14.51
N ARG A 241 -22.56 12.39 15.41
CA ARG A 241 -21.65 11.45 16.11
C ARG A 241 -21.04 10.43 15.16
N VAL A 242 -21.82 9.92 14.19
CA VAL A 242 -21.32 9.05 13.09
C VAL A 242 -20.27 9.77 12.23
N TYR A 243 -20.45 11.06 11.97
CA TYR A 243 -19.44 11.86 11.26
C TYR A 243 -18.18 12.10 12.10
N ARG A 244 -18.33 12.31 13.42
CA ARG A 244 -17.24 12.51 14.37
C ARG A 244 -16.53 11.23 14.81
N GLN A 245 -16.86 10.08 14.21
CA GLN A 245 -16.27 8.76 14.51
C GLN A 245 -16.50 8.27 15.95
N GLN A 246 -17.51 8.77 16.66
CA GLN A 246 -17.88 8.30 18.00
C GLN A 246 -18.76 7.04 17.91
N LEU A 247 -18.24 5.97 17.30
CA LEU A 247 -19.05 4.81 16.89
C LEU A 247 -19.53 3.94 18.04
N GLU A 248 -18.80 3.91 19.17
CA GLU A 248 -19.15 3.14 20.38
C GLU A 248 -20.54 3.53 20.92
N VAL A 249 -20.87 4.83 20.89
CA VAL A 249 -22.12 5.36 21.44
C VAL A 249 -23.27 5.33 20.41
N VAL A 250 -22.94 5.20 19.12
CA VAL A 250 -23.93 5.33 18.04
C VAL A 250 -24.91 4.17 18.03
N ASP A 251 -24.44 2.92 18.15
CA ASP A 251 -25.33 1.76 18.09
C ASP A 251 -26.35 1.75 19.24
N THR A 252 -25.93 2.17 20.43
CA THR A 252 -26.81 2.36 21.60
C THR A 252 -27.84 3.45 21.36
N GLN A 253 -27.43 4.61 20.84
CA GLN A 253 -28.37 5.71 20.54
C GLN A 253 -29.36 5.37 19.41
N ILE A 254 -28.94 4.61 18.40
CA ILE A 254 -29.85 4.13 17.34
C ILE A 254 -30.91 3.21 17.95
N THR A 255 -30.51 2.28 18.81
CA THR A 255 -31.42 1.34 19.49
C THR A 255 -32.42 2.08 20.38
N LEU A 256 -31.96 3.14 21.07
CA LEU A 256 -32.80 3.98 21.90
C LEU A 256 -33.84 4.77 21.09
N ILE A 257 -33.46 5.31 19.94
CA ILE A 257 -34.42 6.03 19.08
C ILE A 257 -35.43 5.04 18.47
N GLN A 258 -35.01 3.81 18.14
CA GLN A 258 -35.91 2.74 17.70
C GLN A 258 -36.94 2.36 18.78
N SER A 259 -36.53 2.24 20.05
CA SER A 259 -37.46 1.96 21.14
C SER A 259 -38.43 3.12 21.37
N ARG A 260 -37.97 4.39 21.33
CA ARG A 260 -38.83 5.57 21.38
C ARG A 260 -39.85 5.62 20.24
N LEU A 261 -39.45 5.29 19.02
CA LEU A 261 -40.36 5.20 17.86
C LEU A 261 -41.45 4.15 18.09
N ALA A 262 -41.09 2.98 18.61
CA ALA A 262 -42.06 1.92 18.91
C ALA A 262 -43.10 2.37 19.96
N VAL A 263 -42.66 3.03 21.03
CA VAL A 263 -43.55 3.60 22.06
C VAL A 263 -44.50 4.64 21.47
N LEU A 264 -43.97 5.57 20.65
CA LEU A 264 -44.77 6.62 20.02
C LEU A 264 -45.84 6.05 19.08
N ASN A 265 -45.49 5.02 18.28
CA ASN A 265 -46.44 4.33 17.41
C ASN A 265 -47.55 3.64 18.22
N GLN A 266 -47.23 3.03 19.36
CA GLN A 266 -48.24 2.43 20.24
C GLN A 266 -49.13 3.48 20.90
N LEU A 267 -48.57 4.56 21.45
CA LEU A 267 -49.34 5.68 22.00
C LEU A 267 -50.30 6.27 20.97
N ARG A 268 -49.88 6.35 19.70
CA ARG A 268 -50.73 6.79 18.59
C ARG A 268 -51.88 5.81 18.31
N SER A 269 -51.63 4.50 18.36
CA SER A 269 -52.67 3.49 18.21
C SER A 269 -53.75 3.61 19.29
N ILE A 270 -53.35 3.82 20.55
CA ILE A 270 -54.28 4.06 21.67
C ILE A 270 -55.09 5.33 21.42
N GLU A 271 -54.42 6.44 21.09
CA GLU A 271 -55.08 7.73 20.84
C GLU A 271 -56.13 7.61 19.72
N ASN A 272 -55.80 6.94 18.61
CA ASN A 272 -56.75 6.69 17.52
C ASN A 272 -57.96 5.86 18.00
N GLY A 273 -57.73 4.83 18.82
CA GLY A 273 -58.80 4.03 19.40
C GLY A 273 -59.71 4.82 20.34
N LEU A 274 -59.16 5.80 21.08
CA LEU A 274 -59.94 6.71 21.92
C LEU A 274 -60.77 7.69 21.07
N TYR A 275 -60.18 8.25 20.00
CA TYR A 275 -60.91 9.13 19.07
C TYR A 275 -62.11 8.44 18.41
N GLU A 276 -61.96 7.17 18.01
CA GLU A 276 -63.09 6.42 17.42
C GLU A 276 -64.22 6.17 18.44
N LYS A 277 -63.89 5.90 19.71
CA LYS A 277 -64.89 5.81 20.78
C LYS A 277 -65.57 7.15 21.06
N GLN A 278 -64.85 8.26 20.95
CA GLN A 278 -65.39 9.62 21.12
C GLN A 278 -66.52 9.86 20.13
N LYS A 279 -66.26 9.46 18.89
CA LYS A 279 -67.19 9.58 17.77
C LYS A 279 -68.42 8.70 17.95
N GLN A 280 -68.30 7.63 18.73
CA GLN A 280 -69.41 6.72 19.09
C GLN A 280 -70.21 7.19 20.32
N ASN A 281 -69.94 8.40 20.84
CA ASN A 281 -70.66 9.03 21.96
C ASN A 281 -70.47 8.33 23.33
N ASP A 282 -69.41 7.54 23.48
CA ASP A 282 -68.98 7.02 24.78
C ASP A 282 -68.33 8.14 25.62
N LEU A 283 -68.56 8.12 26.94
CA LEU A 283 -67.87 8.99 27.89
C LEU A 283 -66.37 8.72 27.84
N ILE A 284 -65.60 9.67 27.32
CA ILE A 284 -64.14 9.59 27.37
C ILE A 284 -63.62 10.34 28.58
N ASP A 285 -62.66 9.70 29.22
CA ASP A 285 -61.80 10.29 30.21
C ASP A 285 -60.78 11.25 29.54
N GLU A 286 -61.04 12.56 29.61
CA GLU A 286 -60.10 13.61 29.16
C GLU A 286 -58.72 13.48 29.82
N GLU A 287 -58.65 12.89 31.01
CA GLU A 287 -57.43 12.64 31.75
C GLU A 287 -56.46 11.73 30.96
N THR A 288 -56.99 10.69 30.30
CA THR A 288 -56.20 9.74 29.51
C THR A 288 -55.53 10.41 28.30
N PHE A 289 -56.20 11.36 27.63
CA PHE A 289 -55.58 12.15 26.55
C PHE A 289 -54.44 13.04 27.07
N GLY A 290 -54.62 13.67 28.24
CA GLY A 290 -53.59 14.44 28.91
C GLY A 290 -52.35 13.60 29.28
N GLN A 291 -52.57 12.37 29.76
CA GLN A 291 -51.50 11.43 30.07
C GLN A 291 -50.72 11.00 28.81
N ILE A 292 -51.40 10.76 27.68
CA ILE A 292 -50.73 10.44 26.40
C ILE A 292 -49.82 11.58 25.93
N GLN A 293 -50.26 12.83 26.04
CA GLN A 293 -49.42 13.98 25.68
C GLN A 293 -48.24 14.14 26.66
N THR A 294 -48.47 13.91 27.95
CA THR A 294 -47.42 13.94 28.97
C THR A 294 -46.33 12.91 28.66
N ALA A 295 -46.69 11.68 28.27
CA ALA A 295 -45.74 10.65 27.86
C ALA A 295 -44.92 11.07 26.63
N ARG A 296 -45.55 11.70 25.63
CA ARG A 296 -44.85 12.23 24.42
C ARG A 296 -43.84 13.33 24.78
N ASP A 297 -44.21 14.24 25.68
CA ASP A 297 -43.34 15.31 26.16
C ASP A 297 -42.13 14.77 26.93
N LEU A 298 -42.33 13.73 27.76
CA LEU A 298 -41.24 13.06 28.47
C LEU A 298 -40.26 12.39 27.51
N ILE A 299 -40.76 11.72 26.46
CA ILE A 299 -39.92 11.16 25.38
C ILE A 299 -39.18 12.29 24.65
N ALA A 300 -39.83 13.41 24.37
CA ALA A 300 -39.20 14.55 23.69
C ALA A 300 -38.06 15.19 24.49
N ARG A 301 -38.15 15.15 25.82
CA ARG A 301 -37.09 15.61 26.74
C ARG A 301 -36.02 14.54 27.00
N GLY A 302 -36.19 13.33 26.48
CA GLY A 302 -35.30 12.20 26.70
C GLY A 302 -35.36 11.62 28.12
N GLN A 303 -36.44 11.86 28.86
CA GLN A 303 -36.68 11.31 30.20
C GLN A 303 -37.36 9.94 30.07
N ASP A 304 -36.61 8.96 29.55
CA ASP A 304 -37.15 7.65 29.17
C ASP A 304 -37.74 6.85 30.35
N ASP A 305 -37.15 6.97 31.55
CA ASP A 305 -37.65 6.30 32.76
C ASP A 305 -39.01 6.84 33.18
N ALA A 306 -39.15 8.18 33.20
CA ALA A 306 -40.41 8.83 33.52
C ALA A 306 -41.47 8.56 32.43
N ALA A 307 -41.07 8.54 31.16
CA ALA A 307 -41.95 8.17 30.05
C ALA A 307 -42.47 6.72 30.21
N THR A 308 -41.60 5.80 30.64
CA THR A 308 -41.96 4.39 30.90
C THR A 308 -43.02 4.30 32.00
N THR A 309 -42.84 5.03 33.10
CA THR A 309 -43.83 5.10 34.19
C THR A 309 -45.16 5.67 33.68
N ALA A 310 -45.14 6.78 32.97
CA ALA A 310 -46.34 7.40 32.42
C ALA A 310 -47.10 6.47 31.45
N VAL A 311 -46.38 5.73 30.58
CA VAL A 311 -46.97 4.72 29.70
C VAL A 311 -47.62 3.60 30.51
N SER A 312 -46.99 3.14 31.60
CA SER A 312 -47.55 2.10 32.46
C SER A 312 -48.82 2.55 33.20
N GLU A 313 -48.90 3.83 33.59
CA GLU A 313 -50.10 4.42 34.21
C GLU A 313 -51.26 4.50 33.22
N ILE A 314 -50.99 4.90 31.97
CA ILE A 314 -51.99 4.89 30.88
C ILE A 314 -52.57 3.49 30.66
N LEU A 315 -51.75 2.45 30.75
CA LEU A 315 -52.23 1.06 30.62
C LEU A 315 -53.13 0.65 31.80
N GLN A 316 -52.78 1.08 33.00
CA GLN A 316 -53.57 0.80 34.19
C GLN A 316 -54.91 1.53 34.16
N SER A 317 -54.95 2.80 33.73
CA SER A 317 -56.20 3.56 33.59
C SER A 317 -57.11 2.96 32.52
N ILE A 318 -56.55 2.58 31.36
CA ILE A 318 -57.33 1.93 30.29
C ILE A 318 -57.89 0.57 30.72
N SER A 319 -57.13 -0.23 31.47
CA SER A 319 -57.58 -1.54 31.94
C SER A 319 -58.57 -1.45 33.12
N ALA A 320 -58.41 -0.47 34.02
CA ALA A 320 -59.35 -0.22 35.11
C ALA A 320 -60.74 0.20 34.61
N THR A 321 -60.78 1.08 33.61
CA THR A 321 -62.02 1.55 32.97
C THR A 321 -62.76 0.43 32.21
N ARG A 322 -62.09 -0.66 31.83
CA ARG A 322 -62.65 -1.73 30.98
C ARG A 322 -63.14 -2.99 31.70
N ARG A 323 -62.96 -3.10 33.02
CA ARG A 323 -63.46 -4.26 33.82
C ARG A 323 -64.98 -4.47 33.78
N GLY A 324 -65.74 -3.62 33.08
CA GLY A 324 -67.17 -3.77 32.82
C GLY A 324 -67.58 -4.26 31.42
N GLY A 325 -66.65 -4.54 30.48
CA GLY A 325 -66.99 -4.92 29.10
C GLY A 325 -66.03 -5.93 28.45
N ALA A 326 -66.58 -6.83 27.62
CA ALA A 326 -65.96 -8.07 27.10
C ALA A 326 -64.51 -7.94 26.59
N ALA A 327 -63.68 -8.91 27.02
CA ALA A 327 -62.26 -9.04 26.73
C ALA A 327 -62.04 -10.01 25.56
N ASP A 328 -61.31 -9.58 24.52
CA ASP A 328 -60.62 -10.54 23.64
C ASP A 328 -59.43 -9.92 22.86
N ASP A 329 -59.45 -8.61 22.55
CA ASP A 329 -58.40 -7.98 21.71
C ASP A 329 -57.46 -6.99 22.46
N SER A 330 -57.77 -6.63 23.71
CA SER A 330 -57.04 -5.60 24.46
C SER A 330 -55.91 -6.11 25.35
N ASP A 331 -55.91 -7.38 25.70
CA ASP A 331 -54.85 -7.96 26.55
C ASP A 331 -53.54 -8.12 25.76
N SER A 332 -53.63 -8.33 24.44
CA SER A 332 -52.48 -8.38 23.54
C SER A 332 -51.78 -7.03 23.40
N THR A 333 -52.55 -5.93 23.35
CA THR A 333 -52.03 -4.56 23.25
C THR A 333 -51.43 -4.10 24.58
N ALA A 334 -52.10 -4.36 25.71
CA ALA A 334 -51.55 -4.03 27.03
C ALA A 334 -50.24 -4.80 27.33
N ALA A 335 -50.16 -6.09 26.95
CA ALA A 335 -48.93 -6.87 27.05
C ALA A 335 -47.83 -6.36 26.09
N ALA A 336 -48.18 -5.96 24.86
CA ALA A 336 -47.23 -5.40 23.90
C ALA A 336 -46.66 -4.05 24.37
N LEU A 337 -47.48 -3.20 25.01
CA LEU A 337 -47.07 -1.94 25.59
C LEU A 337 -46.22 -2.11 26.85
N HIS A 338 -46.56 -3.07 27.72
CA HIS A 338 -45.73 -3.39 28.89
C HIS A 338 -44.34 -3.89 28.48
N ASN A 339 -44.27 -4.79 27.48
CA ASN A 339 -42.99 -5.27 26.94
C ASN A 339 -42.17 -4.14 26.29
N VAL A 340 -42.82 -3.21 25.57
CA VAL A 340 -42.13 -2.07 24.94
C VAL A 340 -41.67 -1.03 25.98
N ALA A 341 -42.46 -0.78 27.02
CA ALA A 341 -42.09 0.07 28.15
C ALA A 341 -40.88 -0.50 28.92
N VAL A 342 -40.88 -1.80 29.22
CA VAL A 342 -39.73 -2.50 29.83
C VAL A 342 -38.48 -2.45 28.94
N ASN A 343 -38.65 -2.53 27.61
CA ASN A 343 -37.54 -2.40 26.67
C ASN A 343 -36.97 -0.97 26.60
N LEU A 344 -37.79 0.06 26.85
CA LEU A 344 -37.34 1.45 26.94
C LEU A 344 -36.42 1.64 28.16
N ASP A 345 -36.81 1.13 29.34
CA ASP A 345 -35.99 1.11 30.57
C ASP A 345 -34.67 0.36 30.38
N LYS A 346 -34.70 -0.82 29.74
CA LYS A 346 -33.48 -1.59 29.44
C LYS A 346 -32.51 -0.85 28.51
N SER A 347 -33.05 -0.09 27.54
CA SER A 347 -32.23 0.71 26.61
C SER A 347 -31.62 1.96 27.26
N ALA A 348 -32.33 2.57 28.21
CA ALA A 348 -31.86 3.73 28.97
C ALA A 348 -30.75 3.35 29.98
N ARG A 349 -30.91 2.23 30.69
CA ARG A 349 -29.90 1.74 31.66
C ARG A 349 -28.54 1.45 31.02
N ASN A 350 -28.52 0.86 29.83
CA ASN A 350 -27.27 0.56 29.13
C ASN A 350 -26.58 1.83 28.59
N ALA A 351 -27.35 2.86 28.21
CA ALA A 351 -26.79 4.11 27.67
C ALA A 351 -26.13 5.01 28.73
N ILE A 352 -26.62 4.96 29.98
CA ILE A 352 -26.11 5.79 31.09
C ILE A 352 -24.86 5.16 31.72
N VAL A 353 -24.86 3.84 31.93
CA VAL A 353 -23.72 3.11 32.53
C VAL A 353 -22.46 3.20 31.66
N GLU A 354 -22.61 3.35 30.35
CA GLU A 354 -21.49 3.41 29.41
C GLU A 354 -21.00 4.86 29.15
N ALA A 355 -21.86 5.87 29.38
CA ALA A 355 -21.48 7.29 29.24
C ALA A 355 -20.74 7.86 30.46
N GLU A 356 -20.86 7.22 31.64
CA GLU A 356 -20.31 7.71 32.91
C GLU A 356 -19.05 6.96 33.37
N LYS A 357 -18.44 6.13 32.51
CA LYS A 357 -17.16 5.49 32.83
C LYS A 357 -15.99 6.46 32.62
N ILE A 358 -15.85 7.44 33.52
CA ILE A 358 -14.64 8.25 33.65
C ILE A 358 -13.62 7.40 34.43
N GLU A 359 -12.73 6.72 33.72
CA GLU A 359 -11.66 5.94 34.34
C GLU A 359 -10.70 6.87 35.13
N PRO A 360 -10.32 6.53 36.38
CA PRO A 360 -9.37 7.32 37.15
C PRO A 360 -7.96 7.22 36.55
N PRO A 361 -7.12 8.27 36.67
CA PRO A 361 -5.87 8.37 35.95
C PRO A 361 -4.86 7.29 36.35
N THR A 362 -4.36 6.56 35.36
CA THR A 362 -3.40 5.46 35.53
C THR A 362 -1.99 5.99 35.83
N ARG A 363 -1.12 5.22 36.52
CA ARG A 363 0.27 5.64 36.89
C ARG A 363 1.14 6.15 35.72
N SER A 364 0.82 5.78 34.48
CA SER A 364 1.45 6.33 33.26
C SER A 364 1.14 7.81 33.04
N GLU A 365 -0.05 8.27 33.43
CA GLU A 365 -0.50 9.65 33.31
C GLU A 365 0.14 10.53 34.39
N GLN A 366 0.46 9.98 35.57
CA GLN A 366 1.28 10.67 36.57
C GLN A 366 2.72 10.90 36.08
N LEU A 367 3.29 9.94 35.34
CA LEU A 367 4.60 10.10 34.72
C LEU A 367 4.56 11.12 33.56
N GLN A 368 3.47 11.13 32.79
CA GLN A 368 3.23 12.18 31.79
C GLN A 368 3.09 13.55 32.45
N GLN A 369 2.36 13.68 33.55
CA GLN A 369 2.24 14.94 34.31
C GLN A 369 3.60 15.42 34.84
N PHE A 370 4.48 14.50 35.25
CA PHE A 370 5.84 14.83 35.67
C PHE A 370 6.74 15.27 34.51
N LEU A 371 6.61 14.67 33.32
CA LEU A 371 7.31 15.11 32.10
C LEU A 371 6.74 16.44 31.57
N VAL A 372 5.46 16.71 31.82
CA VAL A 372 4.80 17.98 31.48
C VAL A 372 5.28 19.11 32.39
N SER A 373 5.47 18.87 33.68
CA SER A 373 6.01 19.88 34.60
C SER A 373 7.46 20.25 34.31
N LEU A 374 8.26 19.31 33.79
CA LEU A 374 9.64 19.56 33.38
C LEU A 374 9.77 20.41 32.11
N SER A 375 8.71 20.51 31.29
CA SER A 375 8.78 21.11 29.95
C SER A 375 8.10 22.48 29.82
N GLY A 376 7.46 23.02 30.87
CA GLY A 376 7.10 24.44 30.98
C GLY A 376 6.09 25.00 29.96
N PHE A 377 5.52 24.18 29.07
CA PHE A 377 4.52 24.61 28.09
C PHE A 377 3.11 24.19 28.53
N SER A 378 2.19 25.16 28.60
CA SER A 378 0.80 25.02 29.07
C SER A 378 -0.02 23.99 28.27
N ASP A 379 -0.84 23.19 28.96
CA ASP A 379 -1.60 22.04 28.43
C ASP A 379 -2.54 22.36 27.24
N GLN A 380 -3.09 23.57 27.19
CA GLN A 380 -4.05 23.95 26.14
C GLN A 380 -3.38 24.17 24.77
N ALA A 381 -2.18 24.78 24.76
CA ALA A 381 -1.37 24.93 23.54
C ALA A 381 -0.79 23.58 23.08
N ARG A 382 -0.57 22.64 24.01
CA ARG A 382 -0.06 21.29 23.72
C ARG A 382 -1.12 20.38 23.12
N ALA A 383 -2.37 20.39 23.60
CA ALA A 383 -3.42 19.54 23.05
C ALA A 383 -3.70 19.86 21.57
N GLU A 384 -3.73 21.15 21.23
CA GLU A 384 -3.97 21.61 19.86
C GLU A 384 -2.72 21.43 18.96
N ALA A 385 -1.52 21.74 19.47
CA ALA A 385 -0.27 21.53 18.72
C ALA A 385 0.08 20.04 18.53
N THR A 386 -0.21 19.18 19.51
CA THR A 386 0.06 17.73 19.40
C THR A 386 -0.84 17.08 18.36
N PHE A 387 -2.12 17.45 18.34
CA PHE A 387 -3.06 16.92 17.37
C PHE A 387 -2.73 17.38 15.94
N TRP A 388 -2.35 18.65 15.77
CA TRP A 388 -2.14 19.24 14.44
C TRP A 388 -0.72 19.11 13.88
N PHE A 389 0.32 19.05 14.72
CA PHE A 389 1.71 18.98 14.27
C PHE A 389 2.37 17.64 14.60
N VAL A 390 2.26 17.16 15.85
CA VAL A 390 3.00 15.97 16.28
C VAL A 390 2.51 14.72 15.56
N ARG A 391 1.19 14.54 15.44
CA ARG A 391 0.61 13.36 14.77
C ARG A 391 1.00 13.27 13.27
N PRO A 392 0.84 14.32 12.44
CA PRO A 392 1.29 14.24 11.05
C PRO A 392 2.82 14.19 10.92
N LEU A 393 3.58 14.83 11.82
CA LEU A 393 5.04 14.73 11.81
C LEU A 393 5.51 13.31 12.10
N LEU A 394 5.01 12.66 13.16
CA LEU A 394 5.33 11.27 13.48
C LEU A 394 4.94 10.33 12.34
N TYR A 395 3.79 10.57 11.71
CA TYR A 395 3.37 9.84 10.53
C TYR A 395 4.36 10.03 9.36
N LEU A 396 4.78 11.27 9.08
CA LEU A 396 5.77 11.55 8.04
C LEU A 396 7.13 10.91 8.34
N VAL A 397 7.58 10.95 9.59
CA VAL A 397 8.82 10.30 10.03
C VAL A 397 8.72 8.79 9.85
N LEU A 398 7.60 8.17 10.25
CA LEU A 398 7.37 6.74 10.06
C LEU A 398 7.33 6.38 8.57
N LEU A 399 6.57 7.12 7.76
CA LEU A 399 6.47 6.90 6.31
C LEU A 399 7.83 7.04 5.64
N THR A 400 8.60 8.06 6.01
CA THR A 400 9.95 8.28 5.48
C THR A 400 10.89 7.15 5.89
N GLY A 401 10.88 6.77 7.16
CA GLY A 401 11.71 5.68 7.70
C GLY A 401 11.40 4.33 7.05
N LEU A 402 10.12 3.99 6.88
CA LEU A 402 9.70 2.81 6.13
C LEU A 402 10.17 2.89 4.68
N THR A 403 9.91 4.01 4.00
CA THR A 403 10.33 4.19 2.60
C THR A 403 11.83 4.02 2.42
N LEU A 404 12.64 4.63 3.29
CA LEU A 404 14.10 4.51 3.26
C LEU A 404 14.55 3.07 3.53
N THR A 405 13.93 2.39 4.49
CA THR A 405 14.28 1.01 4.86
C THR A 405 13.96 0.04 3.72
N GLY A 406 12.79 0.14 3.11
CA GLY A 406 12.42 -0.69 1.97
C GLY A 406 13.28 -0.39 0.74
N LEU A 407 13.61 0.89 0.49
CA LEU A 407 14.51 1.28 -0.59
C LEU A 407 15.92 0.72 -0.37
N ASN A 408 16.47 0.83 0.85
CA ASN A 408 17.80 0.32 1.16
C ASN A 408 17.85 -1.21 0.99
N THR A 409 16.91 -1.93 1.60
CA THR A 409 16.92 -3.40 1.63
C THR A 409 16.62 -4.04 0.28
N LEU A 410 15.63 -3.53 -0.48
CA LEU A 410 15.18 -4.16 -1.72
C LEU A 410 15.85 -3.60 -2.97
N TYR A 411 16.19 -2.31 -2.98
CA TYR A 411 16.75 -1.66 -4.16
C TYR A 411 18.27 -1.43 -4.07
N ILE A 412 18.80 -0.99 -2.92
CA ILE A 412 20.24 -0.69 -2.80
C ILE A 412 21.05 -1.97 -2.59
N GLU A 413 20.70 -2.77 -1.58
CA GLU A 413 21.46 -3.95 -1.16
C GLU A 413 21.19 -5.18 -2.04
N LYS A 414 19.91 -5.50 -2.29
CA LYS A 414 19.52 -6.69 -3.06
C LYS A 414 19.28 -6.38 -4.54
N GLY A 415 19.11 -5.11 -4.90
CA GLY A 415 18.67 -4.68 -6.22
C GLY A 415 19.81 -4.37 -7.22
N ASP A 416 20.86 -5.19 -7.27
CA ASP A 416 22.02 -4.92 -8.13
C ASP A 416 21.65 -4.82 -9.63
N ALA A 417 20.71 -5.65 -10.08
CA ALA A 417 20.11 -5.61 -11.42
C ALA A 417 18.61 -5.24 -11.37
N PHE A 418 18.20 -4.40 -10.42
CA PHE A 418 16.80 -4.04 -10.22
C PHE A 418 16.17 -3.47 -11.51
N GLY A 419 15.01 -4.00 -11.89
CA GLY A 419 14.29 -3.63 -13.10
C GLY A 419 14.52 -4.60 -14.28
N ALA A 420 15.44 -5.56 -14.15
CA ALA A 420 15.64 -6.63 -15.12
C ALA A 420 14.45 -7.59 -15.15
N ARG A 421 13.77 -7.77 -14.00
CA ARG A 421 12.54 -8.54 -13.87
C ARG A 421 11.42 -7.63 -13.38
N PRO A 422 10.84 -6.79 -14.24
CA PRO A 422 10.00 -5.68 -13.82
C PRO A 422 8.84 -6.14 -12.93
N MET A 423 8.13 -7.20 -13.30
CA MET A 423 7.00 -7.68 -12.50
C MET A 423 7.41 -8.12 -11.09
N SER A 424 8.45 -8.95 -10.93
CA SER A 424 8.85 -9.42 -9.59
C SER A 424 9.45 -8.29 -8.75
N ASP A 425 10.26 -7.44 -9.36
CA ASP A 425 11.02 -6.42 -8.66
C ASP A 425 10.09 -5.33 -8.10
N TYR A 426 9.14 -4.84 -8.91
CA TYR A 426 8.17 -3.85 -8.47
C TYR A 426 7.08 -4.44 -7.55
N LEU A 427 6.64 -5.68 -7.79
CA LEU A 427 5.68 -6.35 -6.90
C LEU A 427 6.30 -6.58 -5.51
N ALA A 428 7.58 -6.94 -5.43
CA ALA A 428 8.28 -7.08 -4.15
C ALA A 428 8.29 -5.76 -3.36
N LEU A 429 8.53 -4.62 -4.01
CA LEU A 429 8.45 -3.30 -3.37
C LEU A 429 7.02 -2.97 -2.90
N LEU A 430 6.02 -3.26 -3.72
CA LEU A 430 4.62 -3.00 -3.38
C LEU A 430 4.18 -3.85 -2.18
N LEU A 431 4.51 -5.14 -2.18
CA LEU A 431 4.22 -6.07 -1.08
C LEU A 431 4.97 -5.68 0.20
N TRP A 432 6.22 -5.23 0.09
CA TRP A 432 6.96 -4.68 1.21
C TRP A 432 6.24 -3.47 1.80
N GLY A 433 5.82 -2.50 0.98
CA GLY A 433 5.08 -1.33 1.46
C GLY A 433 3.77 -1.70 2.16
N LEU A 434 3.04 -2.69 1.61
CA LEU A 434 1.77 -3.15 2.17
C LEU A 434 1.96 -3.89 3.50
N SER A 435 3.03 -4.67 3.64
CA SER A 435 3.35 -5.45 4.85
C SER A 435 4.05 -4.64 5.93
N ALA A 436 4.81 -3.61 5.58
CA ALA A 436 5.52 -2.74 6.50
C ALA A 436 4.60 -2.10 7.55
N ASP A 437 3.38 -1.74 7.16
CA ASP A 437 2.36 -1.24 8.09
C ASP A 437 1.84 -2.34 9.03
N VAL A 438 1.68 -3.58 8.55
CA VAL A 438 1.23 -4.71 9.39
C VAL A 438 2.27 -5.02 10.48
N ALA A 439 3.55 -5.06 10.13
CA ALA A 439 4.63 -5.35 11.08
C ALA A 439 4.78 -4.25 12.16
N SER A 440 4.61 -2.98 11.77
CA SER A 440 4.56 -1.84 12.70
C SER A 440 3.49 -2.02 13.79
N ARG A 441 2.34 -2.64 13.46
CA ARG A 441 1.23 -2.86 14.41
C ARG A 441 1.51 -3.95 15.43
N SER A 442 2.19 -5.03 15.04
CA SER A 442 2.54 -6.11 15.97
C SER A 442 3.45 -5.58 17.08
N LEU A 443 4.37 -4.66 16.76
CA LEU A 443 5.22 -4.04 17.77
C LEU A 443 4.43 -3.09 18.71
N SER A 444 3.51 -2.28 18.18
CA SER A 444 2.71 -1.37 19.00
C SER A 444 1.71 -2.10 19.91
N ASN A 445 1.10 -3.19 19.43
CA ASN A 445 0.16 -3.97 20.22
C ASN A 445 0.85 -4.77 21.34
N LEU A 446 2.12 -5.17 21.16
CA LEU A 446 2.92 -5.80 22.23
C LEU A 446 3.27 -4.82 23.36
N GLN A 447 3.31 -3.51 23.10
CA GLN A 447 3.44 -2.50 24.15
C GLN A 447 2.14 -2.28 24.93
N GLY A 448 0.98 -2.54 24.34
CA GLY A 448 -0.33 -2.44 24.98
C GLY A 448 -0.75 -3.68 25.79
N GLN A 449 -0.06 -4.81 25.63
CA GLN A 449 -0.42 -6.09 26.27
C GLN A 449 0.27 -6.35 27.63
N ARG A 450 0.89 -5.32 28.22
CA ARG A 450 1.27 -5.33 29.65
C ARG A 450 0.24 -4.58 30.48
N GLN A 451 -0.95 -5.15 30.62
CA GLN A 451 -1.82 -4.94 31.78
C GLN A 451 -2.47 -6.26 32.17
#